data_AF-A0A0S3S9B1-F1
#
_entry.id   AF-A0A0S3S9B1-F1
#
_cell.length_a   1.000
_cell.length_b   1.000
_cell.length_c   1.000
_cell.angle_alpha   90.00
_cell.angle_beta   90.00
_cell.angle_gamma   90.00
#
_symmetry.space_group_name_H-M   'P 1'
#
loop_
_entity.id
_entity.type
_entity.pdbx_description
1 polymer ?
#
loop_
_entity_poly.entity_id
_entity_poly.type
_entity_poly.pdbx_seq_one_letter_code
_entity_poly.pdbx_strand_id
1 'polypeptide(L)' 'MAKISFFLIFTLTLIITAISRTSGAMPEKPCMLVLNPNYCNLSTCRKDCEEQYHGTGYCVDKYPHKCVCVYVCSR' A
#
# COMPACT_ATOMS: atom_id res chain seq x y z
N MET A 1 36.36 12.20 -35.17
CA MET A 1 35.10 12.97 -35.03
C MET A 1 33.95 12.00 -35.04
N ALA A 2 33.39 11.68 -33.87
CA ALA A 2 32.26 10.75 -33.80
C ALA A 2 31.01 11.46 -34.35
N LYS A 3 30.59 11.11 -35.57
CA LYS A 3 29.27 11.47 -36.10
C LYS A 3 28.23 10.62 -35.38
N ILE A 4 27.95 10.99 -34.12
CA ILE A 4 26.84 10.40 -33.38
C ILE A 4 25.58 10.88 -34.09
N SER A 5 24.95 9.97 -34.83
CA SER A 5 23.71 10.24 -35.55
C SER A 5 22.66 10.69 -34.55
N PHE A 6 22.03 11.84 -34.79
CA PHE A 6 20.95 12.39 -33.95
C PHE A 6 19.84 11.37 -33.67
N PHE A 7 19.61 10.43 -34.59
CA PHE A 7 18.67 9.31 -34.42
C PHE A 7 19.04 8.37 -33.27
N LEU A 8 20.32 8.14 -32.99
CA LEU A 8 20.77 7.30 -31.88
C LEU A 8 20.53 7.97 -30.53
N ILE A 9 20.69 9.29 -30.47
CA ILE A 9 20.41 10.07 -29.25
C ILE A 9 18.91 10.06 -28.97
N PHE A 10 18.08 10.28 -30.00
CA PHE A 10 16.63 10.33 -29.87
C PHE A 10 16.02 8.98 -29.45
N THR A 11 16.49 7.88 -30.07
CA THR A 11 16.04 6.53 -29.70
C THR A 11 16.43 6.17 -28.27
N LEU A 12 17.65 6.52 -27.83
CA LEU A 12 18.08 6.30 -26.45
C LEU A 12 17.22 7.08 -25.43
N THR A 13 16.87 8.33 -25.72
CA THR A 13 16.00 9.14 -24.83
C THR A 13 14.57 8.62 -24.71
N LEU A 14 14.03 8.01 -25.77
CA LEU A 14 12.69 7.39 -25.73
C LEU A 14 12.67 6.11 -24.87
N ILE A 15 13.74 5.32 -24.93
CA ILE A 15 13.85 4.10 -24.12
C ILE A 15 13.94 4.46 -22.63
N ILE A 16 14.72 5.49 -22.27
CA ILE A 16 14.85 5.94 -20.88
C ILE A 16 13.53 6.51 -20.34
N THR A 17 12.80 7.29 -21.14
CA THR A 17 11.51 7.88 -20.72
C THR A 17 10.39 6.84 -20.57
N ALA A 18 10.42 5.73 -21.33
CA ALA A 18 9.47 4.64 -21.17
C ALA A 18 9.66 3.89 -19.83
N ILE A 19 10.90 3.71 -19.38
CA ILE A 19 11.22 2.99 -18.14
C ILE A 19 10.85 3.83 -16.91
N SER A 20 11.07 5.15 -16.96
CA SER A 20 10.75 6.07 -15.85
C SER A 20 9.27 6.19 -15.51
N ARG A 21 8.36 5.69 -16.36
CA ARG A 21 6.91 5.67 -16.07
C ARG A 21 6.45 4.44 -15.28
N THR A 22 7.34 3.50 -15.00
CA THR A 22 7.03 2.31 -14.18
C THR A 22 7.38 2.47 -12.71
N SER A 23 8.07 3.55 -12.33
CA SER A 23 8.34 3.85 -10.93
C SER A 23 7.13 4.51 -10.28
N GLY A 24 6.35 3.73 -9.52
CA GLY A 24 5.64 4.30 -8.38
C GLY A 24 4.21 3.87 -8.11
N ALA A 25 3.67 2.83 -8.75
CA ALA A 25 2.51 2.13 -8.16
C ALA A 25 3.01 1.17 -7.07
N MET A 26 3.74 1.71 -6.08
CA MET A 26 3.89 0.98 -4.82
C MET A 26 2.48 0.97 -4.24
N PRO A 27 1.80 -0.18 -4.10
CA PRO A 27 0.49 -0.20 -3.46
C PRO A 27 0.66 0.54 -2.14
N GLU A 28 -0.15 1.58 -1.93
CA GLU A 28 -0.07 2.39 -0.72
C GLU A 28 -0.05 1.42 0.46
N LYS A 29 1.01 1.47 1.26
CA LYS A 29 1.14 0.52 2.38
C LYS A 29 -0.11 0.70 3.25
N PRO A 30 -0.87 -0.38 3.51
CA PRO A 30 -2.10 -0.23 4.27
C PRO A 30 -1.76 0.25 5.69
N CYS A 31 -2.59 1.15 6.21
CA CYS A 31 -2.49 1.62 7.58
C CYS A 31 -3.03 0.54 8.53
N MET A 32 -2.43 0.45 9.71
CA MET A 32 -2.83 -0.50 10.75
C MET A 32 -3.11 0.25 12.05
N LEU A 33 -4.25 -0.03 12.66
CA LEU A 33 -4.64 0.54 13.95
C LEU A 33 -5.08 -0.58 14.90
N VAL A 34 -4.59 -0.56 16.14
CA VAL A 34 -5.07 -1.47 17.18
C VAL A 34 -6.32 -0.87 17.81
N LEU A 35 -7.50 -1.46 17.55
CA LEU A 35 -8.75 -1.02 18.15
C LEU A 35 -8.93 -1.56 19.58
N ASN A 36 -8.47 -2.79 19.84
CA ASN A 36 -8.51 -3.38 21.18
C ASN A 36 -7.30 -4.30 21.42
N PRO A 37 -6.44 -4.02 22.41
CA PRO A 37 -5.23 -4.79 22.66
C PRO A 37 -5.43 -6.04 23.54
N ASN A 38 -6.59 -6.21 24.19
CA ASN A 38 -6.77 -7.25 25.22
C ASN A 38 -7.95 -8.20 24.95
N TYR A 39 -8.75 -7.91 23.93
CA TYR A 39 -9.90 -8.72 23.57
C TYR A 39 -10.19 -8.54 22.08
N CYS A 40 -10.51 -9.66 21.40
CA CYS A 40 -10.96 -9.61 20.02
C CYS A 40 -12.17 -10.50 19.81
N ASN A 41 -13.28 -9.86 19.47
CA ASN A 41 -14.43 -10.51 18.83
C ASN A 41 -14.36 -10.16 17.34
N LEU A 42 -14.17 -11.15 16.47
CA LEU A 42 -13.96 -10.91 15.04
C LEU A 42 -15.14 -10.15 14.39
N SER A 43 -16.37 -10.45 14.79
CA SER A 43 -17.57 -9.80 14.25
C SER A 43 -17.59 -8.31 14.59
N THR A 44 -17.39 -7.98 15.86
CA THR A 44 -17.31 -6.59 16.35
C THR A 44 -16.10 -5.87 15.75
N CYS A 45 -14.93 -6.50 15.78
CA CYS A 45 -13.68 -5.93 15.25
C CYS A 45 -13.80 -5.55 13.77
N ARG A 46 -14.42 -6.43 12.95
CA ARG A 46 -14.65 -6.16 11.54
C ARG A 46 -15.65 -5.03 11.34
N LYS A 47 -16.78 -5.07 12.06
CA LYS A 47 -17.82 -4.03 11.98
C LYS A 47 -17.29 -2.65 12.38
N ASP A 48 -16.59 -2.56 13.50
CA ASP A 48 -16.04 -1.29 14.00
C ASP A 48 -14.99 -0.70 13.04
N CYS A 49 -14.14 -1.56 12.47
CA CYS A 49 -13.14 -1.16 11.48
C CYS A 49 -13.76 -0.70 10.16
N GLU A 50 -14.82 -1.38 9.71
CA GLU A 50 -15.56 -1.02 8.50
C GLU A 50 -16.30 0.31 8.68
N GLU A 51 -17.00 0.50 9.80
CA GLU A 51 -17.78 1.70 10.08
C GLU A 51 -16.91 2.95 10.30
N GLN A 52 -15.76 2.81 10.97
CA GLN A 52 -14.91 3.97 11.31
C GLN A 52 -13.85 4.28 10.26
N TYR A 53 -13.29 3.27 9.61
CA TYR A 53 -12.11 3.42 8.75
C TYR A 53 -12.33 2.89 7.32
N HIS A 54 -13.52 2.38 6.99
CA HIS A 54 -13.78 1.66 5.74
C HIS A 54 -12.73 0.56 5.47
N GLY A 55 -12.24 -0.06 6.55
CA GLY A 55 -11.17 -1.05 6.54
C GLY A 55 -11.66 -2.46 6.82
N THR A 56 -10.72 -3.38 6.98
CA THR A 56 -10.96 -4.77 7.42
C THR A 56 -10.32 -5.02 8.77
N GLY A 57 -11.13 -5.48 9.73
CA GLY A 57 -10.68 -5.86 11.08
C GLY A 57 -10.22 -7.31 11.16
N TYR A 58 -9.15 -7.55 11.93
CA TYR A 58 -8.52 -8.86 12.14
C TYR A 58 -8.28 -9.11 13.63
N CYS A 59 -8.49 -10.35 14.05
CA CYS A 59 -8.00 -10.84 15.34
C CYS A 59 -6.62 -11.45 15.14
N VAL A 60 -5.60 -10.86 15.76
CA VAL A 60 -4.21 -11.30 15.69
C VAL A 60 -3.70 -11.70 17.08
N ASP A 61 -2.51 -12.29 17.13
CA ASP A 61 -1.84 -12.85 18.32
C ASP A 61 -2.51 -14.11 18.91
N LYS A 62 -1.75 -14.87 19.73
CA LYS A 62 -2.17 -16.15 20.29
C LYS A 62 -3.10 -16.01 21.52
N TYR A 63 -2.83 -15.07 22.43
CA TYR A 63 -3.71 -14.67 23.54
C TYR A 63 -3.06 -13.52 24.36
N PRO A 64 -3.82 -12.51 24.84
CA PRO A 64 -5.15 -12.17 24.38
C PRO A 64 -5.14 -11.80 22.89
N HIS A 65 -6.20 -12.17 22.16
CA HIS A 65 -6.32 -11.75 20.78
C HIS A 65 -6.49 -10.24 20.72
N LYS A 66 -5.69 -9.57 19.87
CA LYS A 66 -5.82 -8.14 19.60
C LYS A 66 -6.70 -7.92 18.39
N CYS A 67 -7.57 -6.93 18.45
CA CYS A 67 -8.29 -6.43 17.29
C CYS A 67 -7.44 -5.37 16.57
N VAL A 68 -7.06 -5.67 15.32
CA VAL A 68 -6.30 -4.78 14.44
C VAL A 68 -7.16 -4.45 13.22
N CYS A 69 -7.34 -3.16 12.96
CA CYS A 69 -7.99 -2.62 11.78
C CYS A 69 -6.96 -2.28 10.72
N VAL A 70 -7.13 -2.82 9.52
CA VAL A 70 -6.30 -2.53 8.36
C VAL A 70 -7.12 -1.72 7.37
N TYR A 71 -6.68 -0.52 7.02
CA TYR A 71 -7.44 0.40 6.17
C TYR A 71 -6.52 1.14 5.19
N VAL A 72 -7.12 1.72 4.15
CA VAL A 72 -6.39 2.57 3.21
C VAL A 72 -6.01 3.86 3.94
N CYS A 73 -4.72 4.20 3.96
CA CYS A 73 -4.27 5.45 4.56
C CYS A 73 -4.87 6.63 3.79
N SER A 74 -5.79 7.38 4.40
CA SER A 74 -6.16 8.69 3.88
C SER A 74 -4.94 9.61 3.99
N ARG A 75 -4.48 10.11 2.85
CA ARG A 75 -3.29 10.97 2.72
C ARG A 75 -3.40 12.29 3.47
#